data_AF-A0AAX0RSR1-F1
#
_entry.id   AF-A0AAX0RSR1-F1
#
_cell.length_a   1.000
_cell.length_b   1.000
_cell.length_c   1.000
_cell.angle_alpha   90.00
_cell.angle_beta   90.00
_cell.angle_gamma   90.00
#
_symmetry.space_group_name_H-M   'P 1'
#
loop_
_entity.id
_entity.type
_entity.pdbx_description
1 polymer ?
#
loop_
_entity_poly.entity_id
_entity_poly.type
_entity_poly.pdbx_seq_one_letter_code
_entity_poly.pdbx_strand_id
1 'polypeptide(L)'
;MKWKNRPYGEETTYIPAGPLKIRLPFVHYRFEWPDYVQGLLMCAVDLGAITLLADHLGMPFDVALAVVVLNGLLYLLHHLLGDPVIPGWITPAVPLLVLFVGQFPEGPDRVYALVAFQLTLGILSIFLGVTGLASKVVQLVPNAIKSGIILGAGIGAVVSIFEVGGKFDLFPYTISICIGFAFYLLFSKGFGKLKTRNKVWTFIGNLGILPSILLAVFVAPIFGEAKWPNIQWGFSSPDFATLWSDYTVFGLGFPAVTFFLSAIPAVFATYLVVFGDVLKTKALLSESDEVRKDEKVDYNPNRAHLIFGGRNVIMSFIGPDITMCGPLWAAMQVVVVERFKNGKKAMNSFFGGIGSFRWGTNTGLFLLPIVSLVEPILSVALALTLLVQGYVSVRVGVMQSKSQRDLGIAGVVAAILVIKGAGMAFAAGILLCILIYGKDFFKGENDKTFTEHGEEEEVKEIKAG
;
A
#
# COMPACT_ATOMS: atom_id res chain seq x y z
N MET A 1 19.82 1.40 25.63
CA MET A 1 19.09 0.66 26.70
C MET A 1 18.50 -0.59 26.06
N LYS A 2 18.55 -1.77 26.72
CA LYS A 2 17.97 -3.01 26.16
C LYS A 2 16.45 -3.02 26.32
N TRP A 3 15.73 -3.62 25.39
CA TRP A 3 14.26 -3.71 25.38
C TRP A 3 13.65 -4.26 26.68
N LYS A 4 14.36 -5.17 27.37
CA LYS A 4 13.92 -5.75 28.65
C LYS A 4 13.72 -4.72 29.76
N ASN A 5 14.39 -3.58 29.65
CA ASN A 5 14.41 -2.54 30.68
C ASN A 5 13.53 -1.34 30.31
N ARG A 6 12.65 -1.45 29.30
CA ARG A 6 11.74 -0.35 28.92
C ARG A 6 10.84 0.02 30.12
N PRO A 7 10.89 1.28 30.61
CA PRO A 7 9.97 1.75 31.65
C PRO A 7 8.51 1.69 31.18
N TYR A 8 7.58 1.65 32.13
CA TYR A 8 6.16 1.64 31.82
C TYR A 8 5.72 2.98 31.23
N GLY A 9 4.96 2.96 30.13
CA GLY A 9 4.40 4.16 29.49
C GLY A 9 5.41 4.92 28.61
N GLU A 10 6.66 4.48 28.59
CA GLU A 10 7.70 5.07 27.74
C GLU A 10 7.68 4.49 26.32
N GLU A 11 8.31 5.21 25.41
CA GLU A 11 8.57 4.70 24.07
C GLU A 11 9.51 3.48 24.10
N THR A 12 9.37 2.63 23.09
CA THR A 12 10.36 1.57 22.86
C THR A 12 11.73 2.16 22.58
N THR A 13 12.72 1.68 23.34
CA THR A 13 14.10 2.17 23.37
C THR A 13 14.66 2.38 21.96
N TYR A 14 15.46 3.42 21.76
CA TYR A 14 16.05 3.75 20.47
C TYR A 14 17.35 4.53 20.63
N ILE A 15 18.11 4.64 19.55
CA ILE A 15 19.23 5.58 19.42
C ILE A 15 18.70 6.81 18.66
N PRO A 16 18.77 8.03 19.21
CA PRO A 16 18.28 9.23 18.52
C PRO A 16 19.15 9.53 17.29
N ALA A 17 18.52 9.85 16.16
CA ALA A 17 19.17 10.20 14.90
C ALA A 17 18.42 11.35 14.21
N GLY A 18 18.42 12.53 14.85
CA GLY A 18 17.66 13.70 14.38
C GLY A 18 16.15 13.42 14.38
N PRO A 19 15.45 13.56 13.24
CA PRO A 19 14.03 13.23 13.16
C PRO A 19 13.75 11.71 13.18
N LEU A 20 14.78 10.88 13.02
CA LEU A 20 14.71 9.41 12.98
C LEU A 20 15.07 8.81 14.35
N LYS A 21 14.60 7.57 14.57
CA LYS A 21 14.85 6.81 15.81
C LYS A 21 15.36 5.42 15.44
N ILE A 22 16.65 5.16 15.62
CA ILE A 22 17.26 3.88 15.22
C ILE A 22 16.86 2.79 16.21
N ARG A 23 16.21 1.73 15.70
CA ARG A 23 15.70 0.59 16.47
C ARG A 23 16.12 -0.74 15.86
N LEU A 24 17.18 -1.31 16.39
CA LEU A 24 17.69 -2.64 16.01
C LEU A 24 16.94 -3.80 16.68
N PRO A 25 16.66 -4.90 15.95
CA PRO A 25 16.09 -6.12 16.52
C PRO A 25 16.98 -6.68 17.64
N PHE A 26 16.37 -7.39 18.59
CA PHE A 26 17.00 -8.01 19.76
C PHE A 26 17.62 -7.05 20.79
N VAL A 27 17.97 -5.82 20.38
CA VAL A 27 18.50 -4.76 21.25
C VAL A 27 17.36 -3.88 21.73
N HIS A 28 16.60 -3.30 20.79
CA HIS A 28 15.61 -2.27 21.07
C HIS A 28 14.19 -2.79 21.20
N TYR A 29 13.90 -3.93 20.57
CA TYR A 29 12.63 -4.64 20.73
C TYR A 29 12.87 -6.16 20.76
N ARG A 30 11.91 -6.89 21.34
CA ARG A 30 11.87 -8.35 21.32
C ARG A 30 11.46 -8.84 19.93
N PHE A 31 12.18 -9.83 19.39
CA PHE A 31 11.76 -10.49 18.16
C PHE A 31 10.52 -11.36 18.42
N GLU A 32 9.50 -11.17 17.60
CA GLU A 32 8.19 -11.80 17.74
C GLU A 32 8.03 -12.86 16.64
N TRP A 33 8.30 -14.12 17.00
CA TRP A 33 8.23 -15.26 16.08
C TRP A 33 6.88 -15.43 15.36
N PRO A 34 5.71 -15.21 16.01
CA PRO A 34 4.43 -15.32 15.31
C PRO A 34 4.34 -14.37 14.11
N ASP A 35 4.75 -13.12 14.27
CA ASP A 35 4.71 -12.12 13.18
C ASP A 35 5.78 -12.42 12.12
N TYR A 36 6.95 -12.96 12.51
CA TYR A 36 7.97 -13.42 11.55
C TYR A 36 7.47 -14.54 10.65
N VAL A 37 6.84 -15.58 11.21
CA VAL A 37 6.26 -16.69 10.42
C VAL A 37 5.13 -16.18 9.54
N GLN A 38 4.32 -15.26 10.05
CA GLN A 38 3.30 -14.60 9.22
C GLN A 38 3.94 -13.83 8.06
N GLY A 39 5.02 -13.08 8.30
CA GLY A 39 5.78 -12.39 7.27
C GLY A 39 6.32 -13.33 6.19
N LEU A 40 6.87 -14.49 6.58
CA LEU A 40 7.37 -15.50 5.64
C LEU A 40 6.29 -15.92 4.63
N LEU A 41 5.05 -16.10 5.08
CA LEU A 41 3.95 -16.49 4.20
C LEU A 41 3.41 -15.31 3.39
N MET A 42 3.45 -14.10 3.96
CA MET A 42 2.96 -12.88 3.31
C MET A 42 3.85 -12.35 2.19
N CYS A 43 5.11 -12.81 2.07
CA CYS A 43 5.98 -12.39 0.97
C CYS A 43 5.41 -12.74 -0.41
N ALA A 44 4.47 -13.69 -0.49
CA ALA A 44 3.71 -14.00 -1.70
C ALA A 44 3.01 -12.77 -2.30
N VAL A 45 2.56 -11.84 -1.46
CA VAL A 45 1.97 -10.58 -1.92
C VAL A 45 3.03 -9.69 -2.55
N ASP A 46 4.20 -9.56 -1.90
CA ASP A 46 5.33 -8.76 -2.42
C ASP A 46 5.81 -9.30 -3.78
N LEU A 47 5.80 -10.62 -3.99
CA LEU A 47 6.13 -11.25 -5.27
C LEU A 47 5.12 -10.95 -6.39
N GLY A 48 3.89 -10.53 -6.07
CA GLY A 48 2.90 -10.13 -7.08
C GLY A 48 3.36 -8.96 -7.95
N ALA A 49 4.24 -8.10 -7.43
CA ALA A 49 4.86 -6.99 -8.17
C ALA A 49 5.69 -7.47 -9.37
N ILE A 50 6.22 -8.70 -9.34
CA ILE A 50 6.96 -9.30 -10.46
C ILE A 50 6.11 -9.25 -11.73
N THR A 51 4.81 -9.55 -11.61
CA THR A 51 3.94 -9.57 -12.77
C THR A 51 3.70 -8.17 -13.34
N LEU A 52 3.65 -7.11 -12.52
CA LEU A 52 3.56 -5.74 -13.02
C LEU A 52 4.82 -5.33 -13.78
N LEU A 53 5.99 -5.68 -13.25
CA LEU A 53 7.28 -5.38 -13.88
C LEU A 53 7.45 -6.16 -15.19
N ALA A 54 7.04 -7.43 -15.22
CA ALA A 54 7.04 -8.23 -16.44
C ALA A 54 6.06 -7.70 -17.49
N ASP A 55 4.79 -7.51 -17.11
CA ASP A 55 3.69 -7.13 -18.01
C ASP A 55 3.91 -5.72 -18.60
N HIS A 56 4.55 -4.80 -17.86
CA HIS A 56 4.69 -3.42 -18.29
C HIS A 56 6.11 -2.98 -18.64
N LEU A 57 7.18 -3.66 -18.20
CA LEU A 57 8.55 -3.30 -18.57
C LEU A 57 9.24 -4.39 -19.40
N GLY A 58 8.57 -5.51 -19.68
CA GLY A 58 9.20 -6.66 -20.32
C GLY A 58 10.31 -7.28 -19.46
N MET A 59 10.27 -7.05 -18.14
CA MET A 59 11.34 -7.45 -17.23
C MET A 59 11.31 -8.97 -17.00
N PRO A 60 12.44 -9.68 -17.20
CA PRO A 60 12.53 -11.10 -16.87
C PRO A 60 12.25 -11.35 -15.38
N PHE A 61 11.76 -12.56 -15.06
CA PHE A 61 11.34 -12.92 -13.70
C PHE A 61 12.44 -12.67 -12.65
N ASP A 62 13.67 -13.12 -12.90
CA ASP A 62 14.77 -12.99 -11.92
C ASP A 62 15.23 -11.53 -11.73
N VAL A 63 15.11 -10.71 -12.77
CA VAL A 63 15.39 -9.26 -12.72
C VAL A 63 14.30 -8.54 -11.91
N ALA A 64 13.04 -8.90 -12.14
CA ALA A 64 11.90 -8.36 -11.39
C ALA A 64 11.94 -8.79 -9.91
N LEU A 65 12.36 -10.04 -9.65
CA LEU A 65 12.62 -10.52 -8.30
C LEU A 65 13.71 -9.66 -7.61
N ALA A 66 14.75 -9.24 -8.33
CA ALA A 66 15.78 -8.36 -7.77
C ALA A 66 15.20 -7.02 -7.31
N VAL A 67 14.30 -6.42 -8.10
CA VAL A 67 13.56 -5.19 -7.69
C VAL A 67 12.74 -5.44 -6.42
N VAL A 68 11.99 -6.54 -6.37
CA VAL A 68 11.16 -6.90 -5.20
C VAL A 68 12.02 -7.13 -3.96
N VAL A 69 13.18 -7.76 -4.09
CA VAL A 69 14.14 -7.95 -2.98
C VAL A 69 14.67 -6.61 -2.48
N LEU A 70 15.02 -5.67 -3.37
CA LEU A 70 15.47 -4.33 -2.97
C LEU A 70 14.35 -3.55 -2.24
N ASN A 71 13.12 -3.60 -2.75
CA ASN A 71 11.98 -2.99 -2.06
C ASN A 71 11.75 -3.65 -0.68
N GLY A 72 11.87 -4.97 -0.64
CA GLY A 72 11.80 -5.82 0.56
C GLY A 72 12.76 -5.38 1.65
N LEU A 73 14.03 -5.18 1.29
CA LEU A 73 15.07 -4.68 2.19
C LEU A 73 14.74 -3.26 2.68
N LEU A 74 14.23 -2.39 1.80
CA LEU A 74 13.85 -1.03 2.14
C LEU A 74 12.61 -0.94 3.03
N TYR A 75 11.73 -1.95 3.07
CA TYR A 75 10.65 -2.01 4.08
C TYR A 75 11.18 -2.02 5.51
N LEU A 76 12.37 -2.58 5.74
CA LEU A 76 12.98 -2.61 7.07
C LEU A 76 13.26 -1.21 7.61
N LEU A 77 13.49 -0.22 6.72
CA LEU A 77 13.78 1.16 7.13
C LEU A 77 12.68 1.79 7.98
N HIS A 78 11.41 1.39 7.82
CA HIS A 78 10.32 1.95 8.62
C HIS A 78 10.53 1.64 10.10
N HIS A 79 10.53 0.36 10.49
CA HIS A 79 10.71 0.01 11.88
C HIS A 79 12.12 0.33 12.38
N LEU A 80 13.15 0.22 11.53
CA LEU A 80 14.54 0.51 11.90
C LEU A 80 14.79 1.99 12.16
N LEU A 81 14.11 2.89 11.45
CA LEU A 81 14.23 4.35 11.62
C LEU A 81 13.08 4.95 12.43
N GLY A 82 12.23 4.09 13.00
CA GLY A 82 11.31 4.43 14.07
C GLY A 82 9.93 4.87 13.63
N ASP A 83 9.52 4.50 12.42
CA ASP A 83 8.16 4.60 11.94
C ASP A 83 7.34 3.35 12.35
N PRO A 84 6.31 3.48 13.20
CA PRO A 84 5.51 2.36 13.69
C PRO A 84 4.47 1.90 12.66
N VAL A 85 4.93 1.51 11.48
CA VAL A 85 4.07 1.05 10.39
C VAL A 85 4.62 -0.23 9.78
N ILE A 86 3.71 -1.05 9.26
CA ILE A 86 4.04 -2.03 8.24
C ILE A 86 3.96 -1.29 6.92
N PRO A 87 5.09 -0.94 6.27
CA PRO A 87 5.05 -0.28 4.96
C PRO A 87 4.50 -1.21 3.89
N GLY A 88 4.31 -0.73 2.67
CA GLY A 88 3.85 -1.57 1.56
C GLY A 88 3.98 -0.83 0.23
N TRP A 89 3.16 -1.21 -0.74
CA TRP A 89 2.99 -0.50 -2.02
C TRP A 89 2.09 0.71 -1.85
N ILE A 90 2.09 1.61 -2.83
CA ILE A 90 1.00 2.55 -3.01
C ILE A 90 -0.09 1.85 -3.85
N THR A 91 -0.66 0.79 -3.31
CA THR A 91 -1.55 -0.14 -4.03
C THR A 91 -2.68 0.56 -4.80
N PRO A 92 -3.42 1.55 -4.25
CA PRO A 92 -4.46 2.21 -5.02
C PRO A 92 -3.92 2.99 -6.22
N ALA A 93 -2.67 3.45 -6.17
CA ALA A 93 -2.08 4.22 -7.26
C ALA A 93 -1.48 3.34 -8.37
N VAL A 94 -1.32 2.03 -8.16
CA VAL A 94 -0.75 1.12 -9.17
C VAL A 94 -1.38 1.30 -10.56
N PRO A 95 -2.72 1.34 -10.72
CA PRO A 95 -3.33 1.51 -12.04
C PRO A 95 -3.02 2.88 -12.66
N LEU A 96 -2.93 3.92 -11.84
CA LEU A 96 -2.53 5.25 -12.30
C LEU A 96 -1.08 5.25 -12.80
N LEU A 97 -0.19 4.52 -12.13
CA LEU A 97 1.19 4.39 -12.54
C LEU A 97 1.33 3.57 -13.82
N VAL A 98 0.63 2.45 -13.91
CA VAL A 98 0.54 1.62 -15.13
C VAL A 98 0.07 2.46 -16.31
N LEU A 99 -1.00 3.24 -16.13
CA LEU A 99 -1.51 4.13 -17.15
C LEU A 99 -0.49 5.20 -17.55
N PHE A 100 0.27 5.75 -16.59
CA PHE A 100 1.31 6.73 -16.87
C PHE A 100 2.48 6.13 -17.65
N VAL A 101 3.07 5.03 -17.19
CA VAL A 101 4.22 4.41 -17.89
C VAL A 101 3.81 3.83 -19.24
N GLY A 102 2.56 3.40 -19.40
CA GLY A 102 2.00 2.94 -20.68
C GLY A 102 1.92 4.03 -21.76
N GLN A 103 2.06 5.31 -21.41
CA GLN A 103 2.16 6.41 -22.39
C GLN A 103 3.51 6.42 -23.13
N PHE A 104 4.49 5.68 -22.63
CA PHE A 104 5.83 5.61 -23.17
C PHE A 104 6.08 4.26 -23.86
N PRO A 105 6.82 4.25 -24.99
CA PRO A 105 7.22 3.00 -25.65
C PRO A 105 7.96 2.07 -24.71
N GLU A 106 7.74 0.77 -24.85
CA GLU A 106 8.46 -0.24 -24.08
C GLU A 106 9.97 -0.18 -24.35
N GLY A 107 10.76 -0.47 -23.31
CA GLY A 107 12.21 -0.32 -23.33
C GLY A 107 12.66 0.90 -22.50
N PRO A 108 13.79 1.54 -22.87
CA PRO A 108 14.43 2.58 -22.05
C PRO A 108 13.51 3.75 -21.68
N ASP A 109 12.66 4.21 -22.60
CA ASP A 109 11.76 5.35 -22.36
C ASP A 109 10.75 5.09 -21.24
N ARG A 110 10.22 3.87 -21.16
CA ARG A 110 9.31 3.48 -20.08
C ARG A 110 10.03 3.36 -18.74
N VAL A 111 11.26 2.88 -18.74
CA VAL A 111 12.12 2.87 -17.54
C VAL A 111 12.44 4.29 -17.10
N TYR A 112 12.78 5.19 -18.02
CA TYR A 112 13.01 6.61 -17.72
C TYR A 112 11.77 7.28 -17.11
N ALA A 113 10.59 7.00 -17.66
CA ALA A 113 9.33 7.49 -17.11
C ALA A 113 9.12 6.99 -15.67
N LEU A 114 9.37 5.70 -15.42
CA LEU A 114 9.24 5.11 -14.08
C LEU A 114 10.24 5.72 -13.08
N VAL A 115 11.50 5.84 -13.47
CA VAL A 115 12.56 6.49 -12.66
C VAL A 115 12.16 7.93 -12.34
N ALA A 116 11.76 8.70 -13.36
CA ALA A 116 11.38 10.11 -13.19
C ALA A 116 10.17 10.24 -12.25
N PHE A 117 9.17 9.38 -12.40
CA PHE A 117 8.01 9.34 -11.51
C PHE A 117 8.42 9.05 -10.07
N GLN A 118 9.15 7.97 -9.85
CA GLN A 118 9.51 7.50 -8.51
C GLN A 118 10.44 8.49 -7.80
N LEU A 119 11.40 9.07 -8.51
CA LEU A 119 12.28 10.10 -7.99
C LEU A 119 11.50 11.38 -7.64
N THR A 120 10.60 11.82 -8.51
CA THR A 120 9.77 13.02 -8.27
C THR A 120 8.88 12.82 -7.04
N LEU A 121 8.24 11.65 -6.93
CA LEU A 121 7.43 11.31 -5.75
C LEU A 121 8.28 11.27 -4.48
N GLY A 122 9.48 10.69 -4.54
CA GLY A 122 10.42 10.64 -3.44
C GLY A 122 10.85 12.03 -2.96
N ILE A 123 11.27 12.90 -3.89
CA ILE A 123 11.66 14.28 -3.62
C ILE A 123 10.50 15.08 -3.03
N LEU A 124 9.31 14.99 -3.62
CA LEU A 124 8.11 15.65 -3.12
C LEU A 124 7.82 15.22 -1.67
N SER A 125 7.89 13.91 -1.41
CA SER A 125 7.61 13.35 -0.08
C SER A 125 8.63 13.82 0.96
N ILE A 126 9.92 13.80 0.64
CA ILE A 126 10.98 14.32 1.52
C ILE A 126 10.76 15.81 1.77
N PHE A 127 10.50 16.60 0.74
CA PHE A 127 10.23 18.03 0.86
C PHE A 127 9.07 18.32 1.81
N LEU A 128 7.95 17.58 1.69
CA LEU A 128 6.81 17.73 2.57
C LEU A 128 7.08 17.24 3.99
N GLY A 129 7.91 16.21 4.16
CA GLY A 129 8.37 15.73 5.47
C GLY A 129 9.28 16.72 6.19
N VAL A 130 10.23 17.34 5.49
CA VAL A 130 11.13 18.36 6.07
C VAL A 130 10.36 19.62 6.45
N THR A 131 9.45 20.08 5.57
CA THR A 131 8.73 21.35 5.77
C THR A 131 7.49 21.23 6.66
N GLY A 132 6.95 20.01 6.84
CA GLY A 132 5.68 19.79 7.55
C GLY A 132 4.45 20.31 6.80
N LEU A 133 4.58 20.63 5.50
CA LEU A 133 3.50 21.22 4.69
C LEU A 133 2.51 20.19 4.13
N ALA A 134 2.70 18.90 4.40
CA ALA A 134 1.88 17.81 3.88
C ALA A 134 0.37 18.06 4.03
N SER A 135 -0.07 18.43 5.24
CA SER A 135 -1.49 18.70 5.53
C SER A 135 -2.01 19.91 4.77
N LYS A 136 -1.21 20.98 4.68
CA LYS A 136 -1.58 22.22 3.98
C LYS A 136 -1.75 22.01 2.48
N VAL A 137 -0.81 21.28 1.85
CA VAL A 137 -0.87 20.96 0.42
C VAL A 137 -2.14 20.19 0.08
N VAL A 138 -2.49 19.19 0.89
CA VAL A 138 -3.71 18.42 0.65
C VAL A 138 -4.96 19.23 0.95
N GLN A 139 -4.99 20.07 1.98
CA GLN A 139 -6.14 20.92 2.27
C GLN A 139 -6.47 21.92 1.15
N LEU A 140 -5.49 22.35 0.34
CA LEU A 140 -5.71 23.23 -0.81
C LEU A 140 -6.48 22.57 -1.95
N VAL A 141 -6.51 21.24 -2.01
CA VAL A 141 -7.24 20.51 -3.06
C VAL A 141 -8.71 20.36 -2.64
N PRO A 142 -9.69 20.73 -3.50
CA PRO A 142 -11.11 20.52 -3.22
C PRO A 142 -11.45 19.06 -2.92
N ASN A 143 -12.42 18.81 -2.04
CA ASN A 143 -12.83 17.46 -1.67
C ASN A 143 -13.37 16.66 -2.86
N ALA A 144 -14.12 17.31 -3.76
CA ALA A 144 -14.51 16.77 -5.06
C ALA A 144 -13.35 16.13 -5.84
N ILE A 145 -12.21 16.83 -5.95
CA ILE A 145 -11.05 16.33 -6.71
C ILE A 145 -10.38 15.19 -5.96
N LYS A 146 -10.18 15.31 -4.64
CA LYS A 146 -9.64 14.20 -3.82
C LYS A 146 -10.48 12.94 -3.96
N SER A 147 -11.80 13.10 -3.81
CA SER A 147 -12.79 12.04 -3.96
C SER A 147 -12.69 11.41 -5.34
N GLY A 148 -12.68 12.21 -6.41
CA GLY A 148 -12.57 11.71 -7.78
C GLY A 148 -11.26 10.98 -8.08
N ILE A 149 -10.13 11.46 -7.55
CA ILE A 149 -8.83 10.80 -7.72
C ILE A 149 -8.80 9.45 -7.00
N ILE A 150 -9.27 9.39 -5.75
CA ILE A 150 -9.30 8.14 -4.96
C ILE A 150 -10.30 7.14 -5.58
N LEU A 151 -11.47 7.61 -6.00
CA LEU A 151 -12.50 6.80 -6.64
C LEU A 151 -12.02 6.26 -7.99
N GLY A 152 -11.43 7.12 -8.82
CA GLY A 152 -10.88 6.73 -10.13
C GLY A 152 -9.71 5.76 -10.01
N ALA A 153 -8.84 5.92 -9.01
CA ALA A 153 -7.79 4.96 -8.69
C ALA A 153 -8.36 3.57 -8.36
N GLY A 154 -9.43 3.53 -7.55
CA GLY A 154 -10.15 2.30 -7.24
C GLY A 154 -10.82 1.64 -8.46
N ILE A 155 -11.50 2.43 -9.30
CA ILE A 155 -12.11 1.92 -10.53
C ILE A 155 -11.04 1.42 -11.50
N GLY A 156 -9.95 2.16 -11.67
CA GLY A 156 -8.83 1.76 -12.53
C GLY A 156 -8.25 0.41 -12.13
N ALA A 157 -8.15 0.13 -10.83
CA ALA A 157 -7.68 -1.16 -10.32
C ALA A 157 -8.60 -2.32 -10.67
N VAL A 158 -9.91 -2.07 -10.74
CA VAL A 158 -10.88 -3.07 -11.18
C VAL A 158 -10.82 -3.24 -12.69
N VAL A 159 -10.79 -2.13 -13.44
CA VAL A 159 -10.74 -2.15 -14.91
C VAL A 159 -9.52 -2.90 -15.42
N SER A 160 -8.33 -2.70 -14.83
CA SER A 160 -7.10 -3.39 -15.26
C SER A 160 -7.15 -4.92 -15.08
N ILE A 161 -8.09 -5.45 -14.30
CA ILE A 161 -8.25 -6.90 -14.13
C ILE A 161 -9.22 -7.48 -15.17
N PHE A 162 -10.23 -6.70 -15.57
CA PHE A 162 -11.33 -7.12 -16.45
C PHE A 162 -11.21 -6.59 -17.89
N GLU A 163 -10.15 -5.88 -18.22
CA GLU A 163 -9.87 -5.49 -19.61
C GLU A 163 -9.58 -6.72 -20.48
N VAL A 164 -9.72 -6.55 -21.80
CA VAL A 164 -9.50 -7.64 -22.77
C VAL A 164 -8.05 -8.10 -22.71
N GLY A 165 -7.84 -9.40 -22.48
CA GLY A 165 -6.52 -9.99 -22.26
C GLY A 165 -5.97 -9.75 -20.85
N GLY A 166 -6.78 -9.17 -19.96
CA GLY A 166 -6.45 -8.95 -18.56
C GLY A 166 -6.40 -10.26 -17.76
N LYS A 167 -6.07 -10.13 -16.47
CA LYS A 167 -5.85 -11.28 -15.57
C LYS A 167 -7.10 -12.16 -15.43
N PHE A 168 -8.30 -11.57 -15.54
CA PHE A 168 -9.56 -12.31 -15.45
C PHE A 168 -9.78 -13.26 -16.63
N ASP A 169 -9.35 -12.88 -17.84
CA ASP A 169 -9.48 -13.75 -19.03
C ASP A 169 -8.57 -14.99 -18.92
N LEU A 170 -7.44 -14.86 -18.22
CA LEU A 170 -6.50 -15.95 -17.98
C LEU A 170 -6.91 -16.86 -16.81
N PHE A 171 -7.52 -16.30 -15.77
CA PHE A 171 -7.88 -17.00 -14.53
C PHE A 171 -9.35 -16.78 -14.10
N PRO A 172 -10.34 -17.01 -14.98
CA PRO A 172 -11.73 -16.64 -14.71
C PRO A 172 -12.32 -17.37 -13.49
N TYR A 173 -12.08 -18.68 -13.36
CA TYR A 173 -12.60 -19.48 -12.25
C TYR A 173 -11.83 -19.20 -10.97
N THR A 174 -10.50 -19.17 -11.03
CA THR A 174 -9.69 -18.96 -9.82
C THR A 174 -9.91 -17.59 -9.23
N ILE A 175 -9.89 -16.52 -10.05
CA ILE A 175 -10.13 -15.17 -9.56
C ILE A 175 -11.53 -15.07 -8.95
N SER A 176 -12.56 -15.59 -9.63
CA SER A 176 -13.95 -15.55 -9.13
C SER A 176 -14.11 -16.23 -7.76
N ILE A 177 -13.56 -17.44 -7.59
CA ILE A 177 -13.65 -18.20 -6.34
C ILE A 177 -12.84 -17.50 -5.23
N CYS A 178 -11.60 -17.13 -5.53
CA CYS A 178 -10.69 -16.60 -4.52
C CYS A 178 -11.06 -15.17 -4.11
N ILE A 179 -11.58 -14.34 -5.02
CA ILE A 179 -12.05 -12.98 -4.66
C ILE A 179 -13.34 -13.04 -3.86
N GLY A 180 -14.26 -13.95 -4.20
CA GLY A 180 -15.48 -14.18 -3.43
C GLY A 180 -15.14 -14.59 -1.99
N PHE A 181 -14.17 -15.50 -1.84
CA PHE A 181 -13.66 -15.88 -0.53
C PHE A 181 -12.95 -14.72 0.20
N ALA A 182 -12.13 -13.93 -0.50
CA ALA A 182 -11.47 -12.77 0.08
C ALA A 182 -12.48 -11.74 0.61
N PHE A 183 -13.52 -11.40 -0.16
CA PHE A 183 -14.57 -10.48 0.26
C PHE A 183 -15.37 -11.03 1.44
N TYR A 184 -15.64 -12.34 1.46
CA TYR A 184 -16.26 -12.97 2.62
C TYR A 184 -15.40 -12.83 3.88
N LEU A 185 -14.10 -13.09 3.79
CA LEU A 185 -13.18 -12.99 4.93
C LEU A 185 -12.98 -11.54 5.43
N LEU A 186 -12.94 -10.57 4.51
CA LEU A 186 -12.57 -9.19 4.82
C LEU A 186 -13.76 -8.29 5.15
N PHE A 187 -14.90 -8.47 4.48
CA PHE A 187 -16.00 -7.50 4.52
C PHE A 187 -17.34 -8.09 4.99
N SER A 188 -17.47 -9.41 5.13
CA SER A 188 -18.73 -10.02 5.57
C SER A 188 -19.01 -9.80 7.05
N LYS A 189 -20.21 -9.27 7.36
CA LYS A 189 -20.75 -9.25 8.73
C LYS A 189 -20.90 -10.66 9.32
N GLY A 190 -21.24 -11.64 8.47
CA GLY A 190 -21.42 -13.04 8.89
C GLY A 190 -20.11 -13.65 9.38
N PHE A 191 -19.02 -13.44 8.62
CA PHE A 191 -17.70 -13.89 9.05
C PHE A 191 -17.21 -13.13 10.29
N GLY A 192 -17.53 -11.84 10.41
CA GLY A 192 -17.28 -11.06 11.63
C GLY A 192 -17.85 -11.71 12.89
N LYS A 193 -19.10 -12.24 12.83
CA LYS A 193 -19.69 -13.02 13.94
C LYS A 193 -19.01 -14.37 14.16
N LEU A 194 -18.47 -14.98 13.11
CA LEU A 194 -17.77 -16.26 13.23
C LEU A 194 -16.40 -16.10 13.92
N LYS A 195 -15.70 -14.98 13.66
CA LYS A 195 -14.43 -14.61 14.32
C LYS A 195 -14.54 -14.55 15.84
N THR A 196 -15.71 -14.23 16.39
CA THR A 196 -15.91 -14.14 17.85
C THR A 196 -16.20 -15.49 18.50
N ARG A 197 -16.52 -16.54 17.73
CA ARG A 197 -16.89 -17.86 18.28
C ARG A 197 -15.68 -18.69 18.71
N ASN A 198 -14.57 -18.65 17.97
CA ASN A 198 -13.37 -19.42 18.32
C ASN A 198 -12.08 -18.76 17.80
N LYS A 199 -10.95 -19.19 18.38
CA LYS A 199 -9.61 -18.68 18.04
C LYS A 199 -9.16 -19.02 16.62
N VAL A 200 -9.70 -20.07 16.00
CA VAL A 200 -9.33 -20.49 14.63
C VAL A 200 -9.87 -19.49 13.61
N TRP A 201 -11.13 -19.09 13.73
CA TRP A 201 -11.74 -18.09 12.87
C TRP A 201 -11.12 -16.71 13.06
N THR A 202 -10.78 -16.35 14.30
CA THR A 202 -9.99 -15.15 14.58
C THR A 202 -8.65 -15.21 13.84
N PHE A 203 -7.93 -16.34 13.93
CA PHE A 203 -6.65 -16.52 13.26
C PHE A 203 -6.75 -16.39 11.74
N ILE A 204 -7.66 -17.13 11.09
CA ILE A 204 -7.90 -17.06 9.63
C ILE A 204 -8.25 -15.63 9.22
N GLY A 205 -9.13 -14.98 9.98
CA GLY A 205 -9.54 -13.61 9.72
C GLY A 205 -8.46 -12.57 9.88
N ASN A 206 -7.39 -12.88 10.63
CA ASN A 206 -6.24 -12.03 10.84
C ASN A 206 -5.11 -12.31 9.83
N LEU A 207 -5.26 -13.28 8.93
CA LEU A 207 -4.32 -13.48 7.82
C LEU A 207 -4.63 -12.59 6.61
N GLY A 208 -5.69 -11.78 6.66
CA GLY A 208 -6.06 -10.88 5.58
C GLY A 208 -6.41 -11.64 4.30
N ILE A 209 -5.72 -11.32 3.20
CA ILE A 209 -5.96 -11.91 1.87
C ILE A 209 -5.21 -13.23 1.63
N LEU A 210 -4.23 -13.57 2.48
CA LEU A 210 -3.39 -14.76 2.29
C LEU A 210 -4.18 -16.07 2.18
N PRO A 211 -5.24 -16.34 2.98
CA PRO A 211 -6.00 -17.57 2.82
C PRO A 211 -6.59 -17.72 1.41
N SER A 212 -6.98 -16.61 0.78
CA SER A 212 -7.47 -16.60 -0.60
C SER A 212 -6.36 -16.81 -1.63
N ILE A 213 -5.15 -16.30 -1.37
CA ILE A 213 -3.97 -16.55 -2.22
C ILE A 213 -3.54 -18.02 -2.13
N LEU A 214 -3.49 -18.58 -0.92
CA LEU A 214 -3.17 -20.00 -0.73
C LEU A 214 -4.23 -20.92 -1.34
N LEU A 215 -5.50 -20.50 -1.31
CA LEU A 215 -6.58 -21.20 -2.01
C LEU A 215 -6.31 -21.25 -3.53
N ALA A 216 -5.80 -20.17 -4.12
CA ALA A 216 -5.49 -20.11 -5.55
C ALA A 216 -4.45 -21.16 -5.99
N VAL A 217 -3.50 -21.51 -5.13
CA VAL A 217 -2.49 -22.56 -5.38
C VAL A 217 -3.14 -23.91 -5.73
N PHE A 218 -4.33 -24.19 -5.20
CA PHE A 218 -5.08 -25.41 -5.49
C PHE A 218 -6.14 -25.21 -6.57
N VAL A 219 -6.85 -24.08 -6.54
CA VAL A 219 -7.97 -23.82 -7.47
C VAL A 219 -7.44 -23.67 -8.91
N ALA A 220 -6.36 -22.93 -9.15
CA ALA A 220 -5.88 -22.70 -10.51
C ALA A 220 -5.46 -23.98 -11.23
N PRO A 221 -4.72 -24.92 -10.60
CA PRO A 221 -4.43 -26.21 -11.24
C PRO A 221 -5.66 -27.11 -11.44
N ILE A 222 -6.63 -27.08 -10.53
CA ILE A 222 -7.87 -27.89 -10.65
C ILE A 222 -8.68 -27.49 -11.88
N PHE A 223 -8.75 -26.19 -12.18
CA PHE A 223 -9.43 -25.67 -13.36
C PHE A 223 -8.55 -25.63 -14.62
N GLY A 224 -7.29 -26.08 -14.53
CA GLY A 224 -6.35 -26.06 -15.64
C GLY A 224 -5.84 -24.67 -16.04
N GLU A 225 -6.06 -23.65 -15.20
CA GLU A 225 -5.63 -22.27 -15.43
C GLU A 225 -4.14 -22.05 -15.09
N ALA A 226 -3.59 -22.87 -14.17
CA ALA A 226 -2.17 -22.90 -13.85
C ALA A 226 -1.64 -24.33 -13.81
N LYS A 227 -0.31 -24.48 -13.84
CA LYS A 227 0.35 -25.74 -13.49
C LYS A 227 0.37 -25.91 -11.98
N TRP A 228 0.37 -27.16 -11.52
CA TRP A 228 0.70 -27.46 -10.12
C TRP A 228 2.09 -26.91 -9.78
N PRO A 229 2.27 -26.30 -8.59
CA PRO A 229 3.56 -25.77 -8.19
C PRO A 229 4.60 -26.87 -8.11
N ASN A 230 5.76 -26.64 -8.70
CA ASN A 230 6.92 -27.51 -8.58
C ASN A 230 7.87 -26.92 -7.54
N ILE A 231 7.73 -27.36 -6.28
CA ILE A 231 8.47 -26.79 -5.15
C ILE A 231 9.96 -27.13 -5.29
N GLN A 232 10.77 -26.08 -5.43
CA GLN A 232 12.23 -26.20 -5.52
C GLN A 232 12.88 -25.82 -4.18
N TRP A 233 13.87 -26.61 -3.77
CA TRP A 233 14.65 -26.34 -2.56
C TRP A 233 15.93 -25.58 -2.91
N GLY A 234 16.18 -24.48 -2.21
CA GLY A 234 17.33 -23.63 -2.43
C GLY A 234 17.06 -22.18 -2.03
N PHE A 235 17.96 -21.31 -2.47
CA PHE A 235 17.77 -19.87 -2.37
C PHE A 235 17.34 -19.32 -3.73
N SER A 236 16.52 -18.28 -3.72
CA SER A 236 16.21 -17.57 -4.95
C SER A 236 17.46 -16.85 -5.47
N SER A 237 17.55 -16.65 -6.78
CA SER A 237 18.72 -16.08 -7.45
C SER A 237 18.34 -14.81 -8.23
N PRO A 238 18.11 -13.67 -7.55
CA PRO A 238 17.75 -12.44 -8.23
C PRO A 238 18.89 -11.92 -9.11
N ASP A 239 18.56 -11.45 -10.32
CA ASP A 239 19.53 -10.94 -11.28
C ASP A 239 19.74 -9.43 -11.12
N PHE A 240 20.62 -9.07 -10.19
CA PHE A 240 21.00 -7.68 -9.95
C PHE A 240 21.85 -7.07 -11.07
N ALA A 241 22.59 -7.89 -11.82
CA ALA A 241 23.49 -7.40 -12.85
C ALA A 241 22.69 -6.82 -14.02
N THR A 242 21.74 -7.61 -14.54
CA THR A 242 20.84 -7.16 -15.61
C THR A 242 19.89 -6.06 -15.14
N LEU A 243 19.44 -6.10 -13.87
CA LEU A 243 18.67 -4.99 -13.29
C LEU A 243 19.42 -3.66 -13.43
N TRP A 244 20.67 -3.61 -12.96
CA TRP A 244 21.44 -2.38 -12.95
C TRP A 244 21.91 -1.94 -14.34
N SER A 245 22.17 -2.87 -15.27
CA SER A 245 22.56 -2.53 -16.64
C SER A 245 21.38 -2.05 -17.50
N ASP A 246 20.21 -2.69 -17.38
CA ASP A 246 19.17 -2.54 -18.41
C ASP A 246 17.94 -1.77 -17.91
N TYR A 247 17.77 -1.65 -16.59
CA TYR A 247 16.55 -1.10 -15.98
C TYR A 247 16.82 -0.01 -14.94
N THR A 248 18.04 0.51 -14.86
CA THR A 248 18.35 1.63 -13.96
C THR A 248 19.16 2.72 -14.64
N VAL A 249 19.30 3.84 -13.92
CA VAL A 249 20.11 4.97 -14.36
C VAL A 249 21.60 4.65 -14.49
N PHE A 250 22.07 3.54 -13.92
CA PHE A 250 23.49 3.16 -14.01
C PHE A 250 23.88 2.68 -15.40
N GLY A 251 23.03 1.90 -16.07
CA GLY A 251 23.29 1.45 -17.43
C GLY A 251 22.57 2.24 -18.51
N LEU A 252 21.35 2.74 -18.25
CA LEU A 252 20.63 3.57 -19.23
C LEU A 252 21.07 5.03 -19.21
N GLY A 253 21.48 5.54 -18.05
CA GLY A 253 21.72 6.97 -17.83
C GLY A 253 20.53 7.67 -17.18
N PHE A 254 20.63 8.98 -16.99
CA PHE A 254 19.61 9.75 -16.27
C PHE A 254 18.47 10.20 -17.21
N PRO A 255 17.18 10.14 -16.78
CA PRO A 255 16.07 10.59 -17.61
C PRO A 255 16.18 12.08 -17.98
N ALA A 256 15.70 12.44 -19.17
CA ALA A 256 15.57 13.84 -19.54
C ALA A 256 14.52 14.56 -18.65
N VAL A 257 14.69 15.87 -18.46
CA VAL A 257 13.79 16.71 -17.63
C VAL A 257 12.31 16.62 -18.05
N THR A 258 12.05 16.36 -19.34
CA THR A 258 10.69 16.18 -19.88
C THR A 258 9.93 15.01 -19.25
N PHE A 259 10.61 13.92 -18.88
CA PHE A 259 10.00 12.81 -18.14
C PHE A 259 9.54 13.25 -16.74
N PHE A 260 10.34 14.08 -16.06
CA PHE A 260 9.97 14.62 -14.75
C PHE A 260 8.76 15.55 -14.86
N LEU A 261 8.76 16.46 -15.84
CA LEU A 261 7.66 17.40 -16.05
C LEU A 261 6.33 16.69 -16.39
N SER A 262 6.39 15.65 -17.21
CA SER A 262 5.20 14.85 -17.56
C SER A 262 4.68 14.01 -16.39
N ALA A 263 5.55 13.58 -15.47
CA ALA A 263 5.15 12.83 -14.28
C ALA A 263 4.41 13.67 -13.23
N ILE A 264 4.60 15.01 -13.20
CA ILE A 264 4.08 15.89 -12.14
C ILE A 264 2.59 15.65 -11.82
N PRO A 265 1.65 15.65 -12.78
CA PRO A 265 0.24 15.47 -12.46
C PRO A 265 -0.04 14.09 -11.84
N ALA A 266 0.56 13.03 -12.37
CA ALA A 266 0.34 11.68 -11.88
C ALA A 266 1.00 11.44 -10.51
N VAL A 267 2.14 12.09 -10.24
CA VAL A 267 2.78 12.13 -8.92
C VAL A 267 1.90 12.84 -7.90
N PHE A 268 1.28 13.98 -8.25
CA PHE A 268 0.35 14.67 -7.36
C PHE A 268 -0.90 13.85 -7.06
N ALA A 269 -1.50 13.20 -8.08
CA ALA A 269 -2.63 12.29 -7.86
C ALA A 269 -2.25 11.12 -6.93
N THR A 270 -1.07 10.53 -7.15
CA THR A 270 -0.52 9.47 -6.29
C THR A 270 -0.29 9.96 -4.87
N TYR A 271 0.22 11.17 -4.69
CA TYR A 271 0.42 11.75 -3.37
C TYR A 271 -0.91 12.00 -2.62
N LEU A 272 -1.98 12.41 -3.32
CA LEU A 272 -3.31 12.53 -2.70
C LEU A 272 -3.82 11.18 -2.17
N VAL A 273 -3.52 10.09 -2.87
CA VAL A 273 -3.82 8.72 -2.41
C VAL A 273 -2.98 8.36 -1.18
N VAL A 274 -1.66 8.58 -1.23
CA VAL A 274 -0.71 8.30 -0.13
C VAL A 274 -1.07 9.04 1.15
N PHE A 275 -1.51 10.29 1.05
CA PHE A 275 -1.88 11.09 2.21
C PHE A 275 -3.00 10.43 3.02
N GLY A 276 -3.94 9.76 2.36
CA GLY A 276 -4.99 8.99 3.03
C GLY A 276 -4.41 7.89 3.93
N ASP A 277 -3.33 7.25 3.53
CA ASP A 277 -2.69 6.19 4.31
C ASP A 277 -1.91 6.72 5.53
N VAL A 278 -1.29 7.90 5.40
CA VAL A 278 -0.68 8.63 6.52
C VAL A 278 -1.73 8.97 7.60
N LEU A 279 -2.91 9.43 7.18
CA LEU A 279 -4.01 9.72 8.11
C LEU A 279 -4.57 8.45 8.78
N LYS A 280 -4.81 7.39 8.00
CA LYS A 280 -5.30 6.10 8.52
C LYS A 280 -4.36 5.52 9.57
N THR A 281 -3.05 5.62 9.34
CA THR A 281 -2.04 5.11 10.28
C THR A 281 -2.24 5.70 11.68
N LYS A 282 -2.44 7.01 11.77
CA LYS A 282 -2.63 7.69 13.06
C LYS A 282 -3.89 7.18 13.76
N ALA A 283 -5.00 7.03 13.04
CA ALA A 283 -6.26 6.52 13.59
C ALA A 283 -6.13 5.07 14.09
N LEU A 284 -5.52 4.19 13.30
CA LEU A 284 -5.33 2.77 13.67
C LEU A 284 -4.45 2.61 14.90
N LEU A 285 -3.39 3.43 15.04
CA LEU A 285 -2.51 3.36 16.21
C LEU A 285 -3.20 3.87 17.48
N SER A 286 -4.02 4.92 17.39
CA SER A 286 -4.75 5.46 18.55
C SER A 286 -5.70 4.45 19.19
N GLU A 287 -6.29 3.54 18.42
CA GLU A 287 -7.14 2.45 18.96
C GLU A 287 -6.36 1.54 19.92
N SER A 288 -5.06 1.35 19.68
CA SER A 288 -4.21 0.56 20.59
C SER A 288 -3.68 1.35 21.76
N ASP A 289 -3.49 2.66 21.62
CA ASP A 289 -3.03 3.53 22.70
C ASP A 289 -4.04 3.59 23.86
N GLU A 290 -5.32 3.34 23.59
CA GLU A 290 -6.38 3.22 24.62
C GLU A 290 -6.22 1.96 25.49
N VAL A 291 -5.70 0.87 24.91
CA VAL A 291 -5.58 -0.44 25.57
C VAL A 291 -4.18 -0.66 26.14
N ARG A 292 -3.14 -0.30 25.39
CA ARG A 292 -1.72 -0.57 25.71
C ARG A 292 -1.03 0.63 26.33
N LYS A 293 -1.47 0.99 27.55
CA LYS A 293 -0.88 2.10 28.33
C LYS A 293 0.58 1.87 28.77
N ASP A 294 1.13 0.67 28.58
CA ASP A 294 2.50 0.31 28.96
C ASP A 294 3.58 0.68 27.91
N GLU A 295 3.19 1.09 26.70
CA GLU A 295 4.08 1.57 25.64
C GLU A 295 3.47 2.79 24.97
N LYS A 296 4.29 3.83 24.78
CA LYS A 296 3.94 4.92 23.87
C LYS A 296 4.39 4.59 22.45
N VAL A 297 3.46 4.39 21.53
CA VAL A 297 3.77 4.18 20.11
C VAL A 297 3.81 5.53 19.39
N ASP A 298 5.00 6.14 19.34
CA ASP A 298 5.18 7.44 18.69
C ASP A 298 5.07 7.34 17.17
N TYR A 299 3.99 7.88 16.61
CA TYR A 299 3.82 8.11 15.17
C TYR A 299 4.00 9.58 14.81
N ASN A 300 4.91 9.85 13.88
CA ASN A 300 5.15 11.19 13.35
C ASN A 300 5.01 11.17 11.82
N PRO A 301 4.00 11.85 11.26
CA PRO A 301 3.79 11.93 9.81
C PRO A 301 5.01 12.45 9.04
N ASN A 302 5.73 13.45 9.56
CA ASN A 302 6.90 14.01 8.90
C ASN A 302 8.02 12.96 8.81
N ARG A 303 8.23 12.19 9.89
CA ARG A 303 9.19 11.08 9.87
C ARG A 303 8.81 10.02 8.86
N ALA A 304 7.53 9.65 8.78
CA ALA A 304 7.05 8.70 7.77
C ALA A 304 7.38 9.21 6.35
N HIS A 305 7.10 10.48 6.05
CA HIS A 305 7.42 11.13 4.77
C HIS A 305 8.90 11.09 4.39
N LEU A 306 9.79 11.33 5.36
CA LEU A 306 11.23 11.19 5.13
C LEU A 306 11.61 9.75 4.76
N ILE A 307 11.01 8.75 5.43
CA ILE A 307 11.36 7.35 5.22
C ILE A 307 10.82 6.84 3.90
N PHE A 308 9.51 6.93 3.63
CA PHE A 308 8.97 6.43 2.35
C PHE A 308 9.43 7.29 1.16
N GLY A 309 9.65 8.59 1.37
CA GLY A 309 10.26 9.47 0.38
C GLY A 309 11.68 9.04 0.05
N GLY A 310 12.51 8.80 1.07
CA GLY A 310 13.86 8.27 0.93
C GLY A 310 13.90 6.91 0.23
N ARG A 311 12.97 6.00 0.57
CA ARG A 311 12.82 4.71 -0.11
C ARG A 311 12.54 4.87 -1.60
N ASN A 312 11.62 5.76 -1.98
CA ASN A 312 11.34 6.03 -3.39
C ASN A 312 12.56 6.65 -4.10
N VAL A 313 13.25 7.61 -3.48
CA VAL A 313 14.49 8.16 -4.05
C VAL A 313 15.50 7.04 -4.28
N ILE A 314 15.80 6.20 -3.28
CA ILE A 314 16.76 5.11 -3.41
C ILE A 314 16.35 4.15 -4.54
N MET A 315 15.11 3.68 -4.53
CA MET A 315 14.60 2.75 -5.55
C MET A 315 14.67 3.33 -6.96
N SER A 316 14.43 4.62 -7.15
CA SER A 316 14.56 5.23 -8.48
C SER A 316 15.96 5.11 -9.08
N PHE A 317 17.01 4.95 -8.26
CA PHE A 317 18.38 4.72 -8.74
C PHE A 317 18.72 3.24 -8.86
N ILE A 318 18.33 2.41 -7.89
CA ILE A 318 18.85 1.04 -7.77
C ILE A 318 17.90 -0.06 -8.25
N GLY A 319 16.64 0.26 -8.50
CA GLY A 319 15.64 -0.71 -8.91
C GLY A 319 14.27 -0.06 -8.96
N PRO A 320 13.94 0.69 -10.02
CA PRO A 320 12.69 1.42 -10.10
C PRO A 320 11.50 0.44 -10.13
N ASP A 321 10.45 0.76 -9.37
CA ASP A 321 9.35 -0.18 -9.08
C ASP A 321 7.99 0.46 -9.32
N ILE A 322 7.16 -0.15 -10.18
CA ILE A 322 5.79 0.29 -10.50
C ILE A 322 4.89 0.38 -9.27
N THR A 323 5.13 -0.42 -8.24
CA THR A 323 4.30 -0.41 -7.03
C THR A 323 4.59 0.75 -6.08
N MET A 324 5.73 1.43 -6.29
CA MET A 324 6.29 2.48 -5.45
C MET A 324 6.54 2.05 -3.99
N CYS A 325 7.27 2.88 -3.26
CA CYS A 325 7.47 2.69 -1.83
C CYS A 325 6.36 3.42 -1.04
N GLY A 326 5.30 2.70 -0.71
CA GLY A 326 4.18 3.21 0.08
C GLY A 326 4.43 3.20 1.60
N PRO A 327 3.74 4.07 2.35
CA PRO A 327 3.94 4.20 3.80
C PRO A 327 3.23 3.13 4.62
N LEU A 328 2.21 2.46 4.09
CA LEU A 328 1.32 1.62 4.88
C LEU A 328 0.77 0.44 4.08
N TRP A 329 0.81 -0.74 4.70
CA TRP A 329 -0.02 -1.88 4.37
C TRP A 329 -1.13 -2.02 5.41
N ALA A 330 -2.29 -1.40 5.12
CA ALA A 330 -3.35 -1.22 6.11
C ALA A 330 -3.87 -2.54 6.70
N ALA A 331 -4.06 -3.57 5.87
CA ALA A 331 -4.57 -4.86 6.34
C ALA A 331 -3.64 -5.50 7.39
N MET A 332 -2.33 -5.52 7.11
CA MET A 332 -1.37 -6.08 8.05
C MET A 332 -1.15 -5.18 9.28
N GLN A 333 -1.25 -3.86 9.11
CA GLN A 333 -1.22 -2.93 10.24
C GLN A 333 -2.33 -3.26 11.25
N VAL A 334 -3.57 -3.44 10.78
CA VAL A 334 -4.71 -3.82 11.63
C VAL A 334 -4.43 -5.12 12.38
N VAL A 335 -3.88 -6.13 11.70
CA VAL A 335 -3.56 -7.42 12.32
C VAL A 335 -2.57 -7.29 13.46
N VAL A 336 -1.50 -6.52 13.25
CA VAL A 336 -0.47 -6.29 14.28
C VAL A 336 -1.02 -5.42 15.41
N VAL A 337 -1.83 -4.40 15.12
CA VAL A 337 -2.54 -3.59 16.12
C VAL A 337 -3.45 -4.46 16.99
N GLU A 338 -4.25 -5.33 16.40
CA GLU A 338 -5.13 -6.26 17.13
C GLU A 338 -4.34 -7.25 17.99
N ARG A 339 -3.24 -7.79 17.47
CA ARG A 339 -2.36 -8.65 18.29
C ARG A 339 -1.72 -7.86 19.43
N PHE A 340 -1.31 -6.62 19.18
CA PHE A 340 -0.69 -5.74 20.17
C PHE A 340 -1.65 -5.44 21.33
N LYS A 341 -2.95 -5.25 21.06
CA LYS A 341 -4.01 -5.05 22.05
C LYS A 341 -4.18 -6.23 23.03
N ASN A 342 -3.75 -7.44 22.67
CA ASN A 342 -3.79 -8.63 23.56
C ASN A 342 -2.74 -8.61 24.71
N GLY A 343 -2.03 -7.49 24.89
CA GLY A 343 -1.18 -7.24 26.04
C GLY A 343 0.29 -7.62 25.86
N LYS A 344 1.11 -7.20 26.82
CA LYS A 344 2.59 -7.30 26.78
C LYS A 344 3.13 -8.72 26.64
N LYS A 345 2.40 -9.74 27.11
CA LYS A 345 2.78 -11.15 26.94
C LYS A 345 2.65 -11.58 25.47
N ALA A 346 1.54 -11.19 24.82
CA ALA A 346 1.28 -11.50 23.43
C ALA A 346 2.31 -10.79 22.53
N MET A 347 2.49 -9.48 22.70
CA MET A 347 3.48 -8.70 21.96
C MET A 347 4.14 -7.70 22.90
N ASN A 348 5.46 -7.81 23.09
CA ASN A 348 6.16 -6.97 24.05
C ASN A 348 6.20 -5.51 23.61
N SER A 349 6.54 -5.29 22.34
CA SER A 349 6.52 -3.99 21.70
C SER A 349 5.88 -4.01 20.33
N PHE A 350 5.18 -2.94 19.97
CA PHE A 350 4.66 -2.75 18.62
C PHE A 350 5.76 -2.84 17.54
N PHE A 351 6.94 -2.27 17.81
CA PHE A 351 8.13 -2.39 16.94
C PHE A 351 8.62 -3.83 16.80
N GLY A 352 8.39 -4.67 17.81
CA GLY A 352 8.64 -6.11 17.75
C GLY A 352 7.76 -6.81 16.73
N GLY A 353 6.46 -6.50 16.71
CA GLY A 353 5.51 -7.06 15.75
C GLY A 353 5.84 -6.66 14.31
N ILE A 354 5.86 -5.35 14.02
CA ILE A 354 6.10 -4.85 12.65
C ILE A 354 7.50 -5.20 12.13
N GLY A 355 8.51 -5.18 13.00
CA GLY A 355 9.88 -5.48 12.63
C GLY A 355 10.05 -6.96 12.31
N SER A 356 9.55 -7.83 13.17
CA SER A 356 9.63 -9.27 12.94
C SER A 356 8.84 -9.68 11.70
N PHE A 357 7.68 -9.06 11.46
CA PHE A 357 6.91 -9.24 10.23
C PHE A 357 7.74 -8.94 8.98
N ARG A 358 8.38 -7.76 8.90
CA ARG A 358 9.16 -7.37 7.72
C ARG A 358 10.48 -8.12 7.57
N TRP A 359 11.10 -8.55 8.67
CA TRP A 359 12.19 -9.53 8.60
C TRP A 359 11.71 -10.87 8.01
N GLY A 360 10.49 -11.30 8.37
CA GLY A 360 9.85 -12.49 7.82
C GLY A 360 9.60 -12.38 6.32
N THR A 361 8.99 -11.27 5.87
CA THR A 361 8.76 -11.06 4.43
C THR A 361 10.08 -11.06 3.67
N ASN A 362 11.10 -10.37 4.19
CA ASN A 362 12.42 -10.31 3.55
C ASN A 362 13.10 -11.68 3.46
N THR A 363 13.05 -12.49 4.53
CA THR A 363 13.56 -13.87 4.45
C THR A 363 12.79 -14.69 3.42
N GLY A 364 11.46 -14.55 3.36
CA GLY A 364 10.62 -15.31 2.44
C GLY A 364 10.97 -15.09 0.97
N LEU A 365 11.37 -13.86 0.60
CA LEU A 365 11.81 -13.52 -0.75
C LEU A 365 13.09 -14.26 -1.20
N PHE A 366 13.93 -14.68 -0.25
CA PHE A 366 15.15 -15.46 -0.53
C PHE A 366 14.92 -16.97 -0.51
N LEU A 367 13.76 -17.45 -0.04
CA LEU A 367 13.47 -18.88 0.07
C LEU A 367 12.78 -19.38 -1.20
N LEU A 368 13.53 -20.10 -2.03
CA LEU A 368 13.02 -20.68 -3.28
C LEU A 368 11.78 -21.58 -3.09
N PRO A 369 11.62 -22.36 -1.99
CA PRO A 369 10.41 -23.13 -1.76
C PRO A 369 9.14 -22.27 -1.70
N ILE A 370 9.25 -21.05 -1.17
CA ILE A 370 8.10 -20.13 -1.07
C ILE A 370 7.85 -19.49 -2.43
N VAL A 371 8.92 -19.02 -3.10
CA VAL A 371 8.83 -18.40 -4.43
C VAL A 371 8.20 -19.37 -5.44
N SER A 372 8.74 -20.58 -5.57
CA SER A 372 8.26 -21.61 -6.51
C SER A 372 6.85 -22.14 -6.19
N LEU A 373 6.41 -22.03 -4.93
CA LEU A 373 5.04 -22.37 -4.54
C LEU A 373 4.02 -21.39 -5.11
N VAL A 374 4.35 -20.09 -5.12
CA VAL A 374 3.40 -19.02 -5.48
C VAL A 374 3.57 -18.50 -6.89
N GLU A 375 4.72 -18.77 -7.53
CA GLU A 375 5.05 -18.38 -8.90
C GLU A 375 3.90 -18.65 -9.90
N PRO A 376 3.26 -19.83 -9.92
CA PRO A 376 2.18 -20.11 -10.88
C PRO A 376 0.92 -19.27 -10.68
N ILE A 377 0.76 -18.65 -9.51
CA ILE A 377 -0.46 -17.92 -9.10
C ILE A 377 -0.20 -16.44 -8.80
N LEU A 378 0.98 -15.89 -9.12
CA LEU A 378 1.29 -14.48 -8.88
C LEU A 378 0.31 -13.52 -9.56
N SER A 379 -0.12 -13.85 -10.77
CA SER A 379 -1.14 -13.09 -11.50
C SER A 379 -2.47 -13.05 -10.75
N VAL A 380 -2.87 -14.17 -10.16
CA VAL A 380 -4.07 -14.23 -9.32
C VAL A 380 -3.87 -13.42 -8.04
N ALA A 381 -2.73 -13.56 -7.36
CA ALA A 381 -2.43 -12.82 -6.13
C ALA A 381 -2.49 -11.30 -6.34
N LEU A 382 -1.92 -10.81 -7.45
CA LEU A 382 -2.03 -9.40 -7.84
C LEU A 382 -3.50 -9.01 -8.11
N ALA A 383 -4.24 -9.82 -8.86
CA ALA A 383 -5.64 -9.55 -9.16
C ALA A 383 -6.50 -9.43 -7.90
N LEU A 384 -6.35 -10.37 -6.96
CA LEU A 384 -7.04 -10.33 -5.67
C LEU A 384 -6.70 -9.06 -4.90
N THR A 385 -5.43 -8.67 -4.89
CA THR A 385 -4.94 -7.46 -4.21
C THR A 385 -5.56 -6.20 -4.81
N LEU A 386 -5.57 -6.07 -6.14
CA LEU A 386 -6.14 -4.91 -6.83
C LEU A 386 -7.67 -4.84 -6.70
N LEU A 387 -8.39 -5.96 -6.76
CA LEU A 387 -9.84 -5.99 -6.58
C LEU A 387 -10.27 -5.62 -5.15
N VAL A 388 -9.59 -6.15 -4.14
CA VAL A 388 -9.82 -5.76 -2.74
C VAL A 388 -9.54 -4.29 -2.54
N GLN A 389 -8.44 -3.78 -3.11
CA GLN A 389 -8.11 -2.37 -2.99
C GLN A 389 -9.07 -1.47 -3.77
N GLY A 390 -9.55 -1.90 -4.93
CA GLY A 390 -10.58 -1.23 -5.72
C GLY A 390 -11.84 -1.00 -4.89
N TYR A 391 -12.33 -2.04 -4.22
CA TYR A 391 -13.47 -1.95 -3.31
C TYR A 391 -13.26 -0.93 -2.18
N VAL A 392 -12.11 -0.99 -1.49
CA VAL A 392 -11.81 -0.05 -0.39
C VAL A 392 -11.67 1.38 -0.89
N SER A 393 -11.00 1.57 -2.03
CA SER A 393 -10.73 2.90 -2.59
C SER A 393 -12.01 3.56 -3.09
N VAL A 394 -12.91 2.82 -3.74
CA VAL A 394 -14.24 3.34 -4.11
C VAL A 394 -15.00 3.80 -2.87
N ARG A 395 -15.05 2.99 -1.81
CA ARG A 395 -15.70 3.38 -0.55
C ARG A 395 -15.08 4.64 0.06
N VAL A 396 -13.76 4.69 0.17
CA VAL A 396 -13.05 5.84 0.76
C VAL A 396 -13.22 7.09 -0.09
N GLY A 397 -13.18 6.96 -1.43
CA GLY A 397 -13.43 8.05 -2.36
C GLY A 397 -14.81 8.64 -2.17
N VAL A 398 -15.86 7.81 -2.14
CA VAL A 398 -17.23 8.27 -1.88
C VAL A 398 -17.33 9.00 -0.54
N MET A 399 -16.73 8.47 0.53
CA MET A 399 -16.74 9.09 1.86
C MET A 399 -15.88 10.37 1.97
N GLN A 400 -15.01 10.63 0.99
CA GLN A 400 -14.21 11.85 0.93
C GLN A 400 -15.04 13.05 0.44
N SER A 401 -16.13 12.79 -0.30
CA SER A 401 -17.08 13.83 -0.70
C SER A 401 -17.85 14.37 0.50
N LYS A 402 -18.08 15.69 0.53
CA LYS A 402 -18.89 16.33 1.58
C LYS A 402 -20.27 16.80 1.09
N SER A 403 -20.51 16.71 -0.21
CA SER A 403 -21.78 17.05 -0.82
C SER A 403 -22.12 16.16 -2.01
N GLN A 404 -23.38 16.20 -2.45
CA GLN A 404 -23.80 15.56 -3.70
C GLN A 404 -23.07 16.19 -4.90
N ARG A 405 -22.78 17.49 -4.85
CA ARG A 405 -22.00 18.20 -5.88
C ARG A 405 -20.57 17.67 -5.94
N ASP A 406 -19.93 17.48 -4.78
CA ASP A 406 -18.61 16.84 -4.70
C ASP A 406 -18.63 15.47 -5.37
N LEU A 407 -19.65 14.66 -5.09
CA LEU A 407 -19.79 13.32 -5.65
C LEU A 407 -19.98 13.34 -7.18
N GLY A 408 -20.78 14.28 -7.70
CA GLY A 408 -20.96 14.46 -9.15
C GLY A 408 -19.66 14.83 -9.87
N ILE A 409 -18.89 15.79 -9.32
CA ILE A 409 -17.58 16.16 -9.86
C ILE A 409 -16.60 14.99 -9.74
N ALA A 410 -16.59 14.30 -8.59
CA ALA A 410 -15.73 13.16 -8.35
C ALA A 410 -15.95 12.04 -9.38
N GLY A 411 -17.20 11.73 -9.73
CA GLY A 411 -17.51 10.74 -10.76
C GLY A 411 -16.92 11.08 -12.13
N VAL A 412 -17.01 12.35 -12.54
CA VAL A 412 -16.40 12.82 -13.82
C VAL A 412 -14.88 12.77 -13.77
N VAL A 413 -14.28 13.25 -12.67
CA VAL A 413 -12.82 13.21 -12.46
C VAL A 413 -12.31 11.77 -12.48
N ALA A 414 -13.02 10.85 -11.84
CA ALA A 414 -12.69 9.43 -11.81
C ALA A 414 -12.72 8.79 -13.20
N ALA A 415 -13.77 9.03 -13.97
CA ALA A 415 -13.88 8.50 -15.34
C ALA A 415 -12.75 9.03 -16.24
N ILE A 416 -12.46 10.33 -16.17
CA ILE A 416 -11.37 10.94 -16.94
C ILE A 416 -10.01 10.40 -16.47
N LEU A 417 -9.82 10.18 -15.16
CA LEU A 417 -8.59 9.61 -14.64
C LEU A 417 -8.31 8.23 -15.24
N VAL A 418 -9.30 7.36 -15.26
CA VAL A 418 -9.18 5.98 -15.78
C VAL A 418 -8.92 5.97 -17.28
N ILE A 419 -9.55 6.86 -18.05
CA ILE A 419 -9.50 6.82 -19.52
C ILE A 419 -8.37 7.69 -20.12
N LYS A 420 -8.07 8.83 -19.49
CA LYS A 420 -7.20 9.88 -20.04
C LYS A 420 -6.02 10.23 -19.13
N GLY A 421 -5.97 9.69 -17.91
CA GLY A 421 -4.89 9.92 -16.95
C GLY A 421 -5.03 11.20 -16.12
N ALA A 422 -4.10 11.37 -15.18
CA ALA A 422 -4.19 12.37 -14.11
C ALA A 422 -4.17 13.82 -14.61
N GLY A 423 -3.40 14.15 -15.65
CA GLY A 423 -3.31 15.51 -16.17
C GLY A 423 -4.68 16.07 -16.60
N MET A 424 -5.41 15.30 -17.40
CA MET A 424 -6.76 15.66 -17.84
C MET A 424 -7.77 15.63 -16.69
N ALA A 425 -7.63 14.67 -15.77
CA ALA A 425 -8.52 14.55 -14.62
C ALA A 425 -8.42 15.77 -13.69
N PHE A 426 -7.21 16.26 -13.41
CA PHE A 426 -7.01 17.48 -12.62
C PHE A 426 -7.54 18.71 -13.35
N ALA A 427 -7.25 18.86 -14.64
CA ALA A 427 -7.76 20.00 -15.42
C ALA A 427 -9.29 20.07 -15.41
N ALA A 428 -9.95 18.93 -15.66
CA ALA A 428 -11.41 18.82 -15.63
C ALA A 428 -11.96 19.07 -14.22
N GLY A 429 -11.35 18.49 -13.19
CA GLY A 429 -11.76 18.67 -11.80
C GLY A 429 -11.67 20.12 -11.34
N ILE A 430 -10.58 20.81 -11.67
CA ILE A 430 -10.41 22.23 -11.35
C ILE A 430 -11.47 23.07 -12.07
N LEU A 431 -11.67 22.83 -13.37
CA LEU A 431 -12.66 23.56 -14.16
C LEU A 431 -14.09 23.36 -13.62
N LEU A 432 -14.47 22.11 -13.34
CA LEU A 432 -15.79 21.80 -12.78
C LEU A 432 -16.01 22.42 -11.41
N CYS A 433 -15.00 22.36 -10.53
CA CYS A 433 -15.07 23.02 -9.24
C CYS A 433 -15.23 24.54 -9.39
N ILE A 434 -14.54 25.19 -10.33
CA ILE A 434 -14.69 26.64 -10.59
C ILE A 434 -16.10 26.95 -11.09
N LEU A 435 -16.62 26.17 -12.04
CA LEU A 435 -17.93 26.41 -12.64
C LEU A 435 -19.08 26.15 -11.65
N ILE A 436 -18.96 25.14 -10.78
CA ILE A 436 -20.04 24.73 -9.88
C ILE A 436 -19.98 25.49 -8.55
N TYR A 437 -18.80 25.65 -7.95
CA TYR A 437 -18.65 26.34 -6.66
C TYR A 437 -18.41 27.85 -6.79
N GLY A 438 -18.00 28.33 -7.97
CA GLY A 438 -17.73 29.76 -8.19
C GLY A 438 -16.75 30.33 -7.17
N LYS A 439 -17.19 31.34 -6.40
CA LYS A 439 -16.36 32.01 -5.38
C LYS A 439 -16.02 31.12 -4.18
N ASP A 440 -16.78 30.04 -3.96
CA ASP A 440 -16.57 29.12 -2.83
C ASP A 440 -15.69 27.91 -3.20
N PHE A 441 -14.96 27.97 -4.32
CA PHE A 441 -14.05 26.90 -4.80
C PHE A 441 -13.18 26.26 -3.71
N PHE A 442 -12.54 27.06 -2.86
CA PHE A 442 -11.66 26.57 -1.78
C PHE A 442 -12.40 26.21 -0.49
N LYS A 443 -13.61 26.72 -0.30
CA LYS A 443 -14.46 26.36 0.86
C LYS A 443 -15.19 25.06 0.62
N GLY A 444 -15.56 24.80 -0.63
CA GLY A 444 -16.45 23.71 -1.02
C GLY A 444 -17.83 23.85 -0.38
N GLU A 445 -18.58 22.76 -0.37
CA GLU A 445 -19.90 22.66 0.26
C GLU A 445 -19.93 21.46 1.20
N ASN A 446 -20.69 21.57 2.29
CA ASN A 446 -21.06 20.44 3.12
C ASN A 446 -22.58 20.46 3.29
N ASP A 447 -23.28 19.62 2.53
CA ASP A 447 -24.74 19.55 2.51
C ASP A 447 -25.31 18.52 3.50
N LYS A 448 -24.43 17.98 4.36
CA LYS A 448 -24.70 16.92 5.35
C LYS A 448 -25.11 15.55 4.79
N THR A 449 -25.08 15.34 3.47
CA THR A 449 -25.42 14.04 2.85
C THR A 449 -24.64 12.86 3.46
N PHE A 450 -23.39 13.10 3.87
CA PHE A 450 -22.53 12.08 4.48
C PHE A 450 -22.34 12.25 6.01
N THR A 451 -22.91 13.28 6.63
CA THR A 451 -22.78 13.55 8.08
C THR A 451 -24.05 13.30 8.89
N GLU A 452 -25.22 13.08 8.26
CA GLU A 452 -26.49 12.83 8.98
C GLU A 452 -26.47 11.60 9.91
N HIS A 453 -25.64 10.58 9.63
CA HIS A 453 -25.59 9.38 10.46
C HIS A 453 -24.49 9.35 11.54
N GLY A 454 -23.52 10.27 11.50
CA GLY A 454 -22.42 10.32 12.48
C GLY A 454 -22.78 11.12 13.73
N GLU A 455 -23.45 12.26 13.56
CA GLU A 455 -23.80 13.14 14.69
C GLU A 455 -24.98 12.60 15.51
N GLU A 456 -25.89 11.79 14.94
CA GLU A 456 -27.00 11.20 15.69
C GLU A 456 -26.57 10.09 16.65
N GLU A 457 -25.50 9.33 16.36
CA GLU A 457 -24.94 8.34 17.29
C GLU A 457 -24.13 9.02 18.41
N GLU A 458 -23.33 10.04 18.08
CA GLU A 458 -22.53 10.80 19.05
C GLU A 458 -23.42 11.59 20.04
N VAL A 459 -24.53 12.18 19.57
CA VAL A 459 -25.50 12.88 20.44
C VAL A 459 -26.38 11.91 21.24
N LYS A 460 -26.60 10.67 20.78
CA LYS A 460 -27.31 9.64 21.57
C LYS A 460 -26.42 9.05 22.66
N GLU A 461 -25.13 8.84 22.41
CA GLU A 461 -24.18 8.39 23.45
C GLU A 461 -23.96 9.46 24.52
N ILE A 462 -23.88 10.74 24.16
CA ILE A 462 -23.74 11.85 25.13
C ILE A 462 -25.01 12.05 25.98
N LYS A 463 -26.18 11.58 25.51
CA LYS A 463 -27.45 11.64 26.26
C LYS A 463 -27.78 10.36 27.03
N ALA A 464 -27.02 9.28 26.82
CA ALA A 464 -27.24 7.97 27.43
C ALA A 464 -26.14 7.54 28.42
N GLY A 465 -25.05 8.31 28.54
CA GLY A 465 -24.12 8.28 29.68
C GLY A 465 -24.40 9.41 30.65
#